data_AF-A0A4R8SX61-F1
#
_entry.id   AF-A0A4R8SX61-F1
#
_cell.length_a   1.000
_cell.length_b   1.000
_cell.length_c   1.000
_cell.angle_alpha   90.00
_cell.angle_beta   90.00
_cell.angle_gamma   90.00
#
_symmetry.space_group_name_H-M   'P 1'
#
loop_
_entity.id
_entity.type
_entity.pdbx_description
1 polymer ?
#
loop_
_entity_poly.entity_id
_entity_poly.type
_entity_poly.pdbx_seq_one_letter_code
_entity_poly.pdbx_strand_id
1 'polypeptide(L)'
;MGNYGVPWFDKQPVIAGQPVTTMFLALSIITALLAGWLHFRLDYAGHTEVENTRRNRLLASTPLLIVAAIMVILEVSSMAKGVYARSDTYTTGKANLLALSGNPCAMANDILVEPDANDGLLQPVPGQQAGKYGPLGGTDPVGFIPDGVETGMTSLPVIGKPGLVNSDASPNAPIMEVSDAAGTTGGVGPTGINGSSALLPFGLDPARTPVMGSYGENSIAAHLKSSWYELPPPSPDRPLVVMSAAGAIWSHQQDGTFNPEINYGQQLKLEWGTRGSDGAVKALRQDEPIDIGPQRVWRNLRFPTKTAPPGANVVRIVADDPNLSSDQWLAFTPPRVPTLKTAQDLLGSDTPVLLDMAVAQNFPCQRPFSEHLGVAELPKFRVMPEHKQVATSSNMWMSAEDGGPFMFTTALLRTSSVPTYLRNDWFRDWGSIEKYEPVIAQNLAPNAQLTEGTVVVNGWTRKGPIRALP
;
A
#
# COMPACT_ATOMS: atom_id res chain seq x y z
N MET A 1 1.46 4.47 10.40
CA MET A 1 2.80 5.12 10.37
C MET A 1 3.69 4.78 11.56
N GLY A 2 3.22 4.84 12.81
CA GLY A 2 4.06 4.56 14.00
C GLY A 2 4.69 3.16 14.06
N ASN A 3 4.16 2.19 13.31
CA ASN A 3 4.66 0.81 13.29
C ASN A 3 5.91 0.60 12.40
N TYR A 4 6.36 1.61 11.66
CA TYR A 4 7.43 1.43 10.67
C TYR A 4 8.79 1.17 11.34
N GLY A 5 9.27 -0.07 11.23
CA GLY A 5 10.53 -0.52 11.82
C GLY A 5 10.43 -1.01 13.28
N VAL A 6 9.22 -1.02 13.85
CA VAL A 6 8.97 -1.49 15.22
C VAL A 6 9.07 -3.02 15.26
N PRO A 7 9.85 -3.62 16.18
CA PRO A 7 9.85 -5.07 16.38
C PRO A 7 8.46 -5.59 16.77
N TRP A 8 8.05 -6.73 16.20
CA TRP A 8 6.79 -7.41 16.56
C TRP A 8 5.53 -6.52 16.42
N PHE A 9 5.49 -5.68 15.38
CA PHE A 9 4.30 -4.87 15.07
C PHE A 9 3.17 -5.70 14.42
N ASP A 10 3.53 -6.80 13.78
CA ASP A 10 2.70 -7.69 12.95
C ASP A 10 2.39 -9.03 13.64
N LYS A 11 3.14 -9.38 14.68
CA LYS A 11 3.02 -10.64 15.42
C LYS A 11 3.32 -10.44 16.89
N GLN A 12 2.93 -11.38 17.73
CA GLN A 12 3.26 -11.35 19.15
C GLN A 12 4.79 -11.47 19.40
N PRO A 13 5.31 -10.93 20.52
CA PRO A 13 6.71 -11.10 20.89
C PRO A 13 7.12 -12.57 21.05
N VAL A 14 8.21 -12.95 20.40
CA VAL A 14 8.79 -14.30 20.42
C VAL A 14 10.30 -14.23 20.67
N ILE A 15 10.84 -15.20 21.41
CA ILE A 15 12.27 -15.38 21.64
C ILE A 15 12.61 -16.83 21.28
N ALA A 16 13.59 -17.03 20.38
CA ALA A 16 14.00 -18.35 19.89
C ALA A 16 12.81 -19.24 19.43
N GLY A 17 11.82 -18.65 18.77
CA GLY A 17 10.62 -19.33 18.27
C GLY A 17 9.54 -19.60 19.31
N GLN A 18 9.76 -19.25 20.58
CA GLN A 18 8.79 -19.44 21.66
C GLN A 18 8.11 -18.12 22.06
N PRO A 19 6.78 -18.07 22.20
CA PRO A 19 6.06 -16.87 22.64
C PRO A 19 6.50 -16.41 24.03
N VAL A 20 6.76 -15.11 24.20
CA VAL A 20 7.17 -14.56 25.51
C VAL A 20 6.05 -14.72 26.55
N THR A 21 4.78 -14.72 26.11
CA THR A 21 3.61 -14.96 26.97
C THR A 21 3.63 -16.32 27.66
N THR A 22 4.06 -17.40 26.97
CA THR A 22 4.09 -18.74 27.57
C THR A 22 5.21 -18.85 28.61
N MET A 23 6.34 -18.17 28.39
CA MET A 23 7.42 -18.08 29.36
C MET A 23 6.97 -17.40 30.65
N PHE A 24 6.30 -16.24 30.55
CA PHE A 24 5.77 -15.54 31.72
C PHE A 24 4.65 -16.34 32.42
N LEU A 25 3.81 -17.03 31.66
CA LEU A 25 2.78 -17.91 32.24
C LEU A 25 3.42 -19.05 33.05
N ALA A 26 4.46 -19.71 32.52
CA ALA A 26 5.18 -20.75 33.25
C ALA A 26 5.80 -20.23 34.55
N LEU A 27 6.45 -19.05 34.50
CA LEU A 27 7.00 -18.39 35.69
C LEU A 27 5.92 -18.02 36.71
N SER A 28 4.75 -17.57 36.24
CA SER A 28 3.59 -17.27 37.09
C SER A 28 3.08 -18.53 37.79
N ILE A 29 2.94 -19.64 37.07
CA ILE A 29 2.51 -20.92 37.64
C ILE A 29 3.52 -21.42 38.68
N ILE A 30 4.83 -21.38 38.39
CA ILE A 30 5.88 -21.76 39.34
C ILE A 30 5.80 -20.90 40.60
N THR A 31 5.61 -19.59 40.45
CA THR A 31 5.49 -18.66 41.57
C THR A 31 4.22 -18.91 42.39
N ALA A 32 3.10 -19.23 41.73
CA ALA A 32 1.86 -19.59 42.40
C ALA A 32 1.97 -20.92 43.16
N LEU A 33 2.65 -21.92 42.59
CA LEU A 33 2.93 -23.19 43.27
C LEU A 33 3.85 -22.98 44.49
N LEU A 34 4.86 -22.12 44.37
CA LEU A 34 5.71 -21.74 45.51
C LEU A 34 4.89 -21.02 46.59
N ALA A 35 4.00 -20.10 46.21
CA ALA A 35 3.10 -19.42 47.14
C ALA A 35 2.15 -20.41 47.82
N GLY A 36 1.60 -21.37 47.08
CA GLY A 36 0.77 -22.45 47.62
C GLY A 36 1.54 -23.36 48.59
N TRP A 37 2.78 -23.73 48.25
CA TRP A 37 3.65 -24.50 49.14
C TRP A 37 3.97 -23.72 50.43
N LEU A 38 4.30 -22.43 50.33
CA LEU A 38 4.52 -21.55 51.48
C LEU A 38 3.26 -21.43 52.34
N HIS A 39 2.08 -21.36 51.70
CA HIS A 39 0.80 -21.31 52.38
C HIS A 39 0.53 -22.60 53.18
N PHE A 40 0.67 -23.78 52.56
CA PHE A 40 0.48 -25.07 53.27
C PHE A 40 1.52 -25.31 54.37
N ARG A 41 2.71 -24.73 54.26
CA ARG A 41 3.75 -24.84 55.29
C ARG A 41 3.44 -24.03 56.56
N LEU A 42 2.55 -23.03 56.49
CA LEU A 42 2.21 -22.17 57.63
C LEU A 42 1.73 -22.98 58.84
N ASP A 43 0.97 -24.05 58.63
CA ASP A 43 0.42 -24.89 59.71
C ASP A 43 1.50 -25.65 60.49
N TYR A 44 2.65 -25.93 59.88
CA TYR A 44 3.76 -26.68 60.49
C TYR A 44 4.88 -25.79 61.03
N ALA A 45 5.15 -24.67 60.36
CA ALA A 45 6.28 -23.79 60.66
C ALA A 45 5.86 -22.51 61.43
N GLY A 46 4.56 -22.22 61.51
CA GLY A 46 4.04 -20.96 62.03
C GLY A 46 4.23 -19.77 61.07
N HIS A 47 3.80 -18.60 61.51
CA HIS A 47 3.98 -17.35 60.77
C HIS A 47 5.26 -16.64 61.22
N THR A 48 6.35 -16.86 60.49
CA THR A 48 7.62 -16.17 60.73
C THR A 48 7.77 -15.00 59.76
N GLU A 49 7.85 -13.78 60.30
CA GLU A 49 8.11 -12.60 59.49
C GLU A 49 9.54 -12.61 58.93
N VAL A 50 9.68 -12.09 57.70
CA VAL A 50 10.99 -11.91 57.09
C VAL A 50 11.70 -10.74 57.78
N GLU A 51 12.93 -10.95 58.25
CA GLU A 51 13.71 -9.90 58.94
C GLU A 51 13.77 -8.60 58.13
N ASN A 52 13.54 -7.47 58.79
CA ASN A 52 13.54 -6.14 58.19
C ASN A 52 14.97 -5.64 57.95
N THR A 53 15.68 -6.32 57.06
CA THR A 53 16.99 -5.91 56.55
C THR A 53 16.82 -4.96 55.38
N ARG A 54 17.85 -4.15 55.11
CA ARG A 54 17.90 -3.26 53.92
C ARG A 54 17.61 -4.03 52.62
N ARG A 55 18.14 -5.26 52.52
CA ARG A 55 17.95 -6.13 51.35
C ARG A 55 16.48 -6.50 51.15
N ASN A 56 15.82 -7.00 52.20
CA ASN A 56 14.45 -7.51 52.09
C ASN A 56 13.45 -6.38 51.84
N ARG A 57 13.69 -5.19 52.43
CA ARG A 57 12.91 -3.98 52.15
C ARG A 57 12.99 -3.57 50.68
N LEU A 58 14.19 -3.59 50.09
CA LEU A 58 14.37 -3.26 48.69
C LEU A 58 13.65 -4.29 47.79
N LEU A 59 13.88 -5.59 48.02
CA LEU A 59 13.29 -6.67 47.21
C LEU A 59 11.76 -6.68 47.23
N ALA A 60 11.13 -6.35 48.36
CA ALA A 60 9.67 -6.32 48.46
C ALA A 60 9.05 -5.09 47.75
N SER A 61 9.79 -3.99 47.62
CA SER A 61 9.27 -2.72 47.07
C SER A 61 9.54 -2.51 45.57
N THR A 62 10.45 -3.26 44.97
CA THR A 62 10.91 -3.08 43.58
C THR A 62 10.17 -3.87 42.48
N PRO A 63 9.33 -4.90 42.69
CA PRO A 63 8.80 -5.70 41.59
C PRO A 63 8.06 -4.90 40.52
N LEU A 64 7.14 -4.01 40.94
CA LEU A 64 6.39 -3.17 40.00
C LEU A 64 7.31 -2.16 39.29
N LEU A 65 8.29 -1.59 40.00
CA LEU A 65 9.28 -0.69 39.41
C LEU A 65 10.09 -1.39 38.31
N ILE A 66 10.52 -2.63 38.54
CA ILE A 66 11.29 -3.40 37.55
C ILE A 66 10.43 -3.65 36.30
N VAL A 67 9.19 -4.11 36.47
CA VAL A 67 8.28 -4.36 35.34
C VAL A 67 8.00 -3.07 34.57
N ALA A 68 7.67 -1.98 35.26
CA ALA A 68 7.43 -0.68 34.62
C ALA A 68 8.66 -0.16 33.87
N ALA A 69 9.86 -0.26 34.47
CA ALA A 69 11.09 0.16 33.81
C ALA A 69 11.40 -0.68 32.56
N ILE A 70 11.19 -2.00 32.62
CA ILE A 70 11.35 -2.88 31.45
C ILE A 70 10.39 -2.48 30.33
N MET A 71 9.13 -2.21 30.64
CA MET A 71 8.13 -1.78 29.65
C MET A 71 8.51 -0.45 29.01
N VAL A 72 8.91 0.55 29.80
CA VAL A 72 9.36 1.85 29.28
C VAL A 72 10.59 1.69 28.38
N ILE A 73 11.58 0.89 28.81
CA ILE A 73 12.77 0.61 28.00
C ILE A 73 12.37 -0.06 26.68
N LEU A 74 11.47 -1.05 26.71
CA LEU A 74 11.00 -1.74 25.52
C LEU A 74 10.30 -0.77 24.55
N GLU A 75 9.36 0.03 25.03
CA GLU A 75 8.61 1.00 24.22
C GLU A 75 9.54 2.04 23.58
N VAL A 76 10.40 2.69 24.38
CA VAL A 76 11.33 3.72 23.89
C VAL A 76 12.37 3.12 22.93
N SER A 77 12.97 1.99 23.28
CA SER A 77 13.99 1.35 22.43
C SER A 77 13.40 0.80 21.13
N SER A 78 12.15 0.34 21.13
CA SER A 78 11.46 -0.12 19.92
C SER A 78 11.32 1.01 18.88
N MET A 79 10.93 2.20 19.33
CA MET A 79 10.79 3.39 18.48
C MET A 79 12.16 3.92 18.04
N ALA A 80 13.12 4.02 18.97
CA ALA A 80 14.47 4.49 18.67
C ALA A 80 15.17 3.58 17.65
N LYS A 81 15.04 2.25 17.79
CA LYS A 81 15.52 1.28 16.81
C LYS A 81 14.86 1.46 15.46
N GLY A 82 13.54 1.65 15.42
CA GLY A 82 12.80 1.89 14.17
C GLY A 82 13.32 3.10 13.40
N VAL A 83 13.58 4.22 14.11
CA VAL A 83 14.17 5.44 13.52
C VAL A 83 15.59 5.20 13.02
N TYR A 84 16.44 4.55 13.82
CA TYR A 84 17.84 4.32 13.48
C TYR A 84 18.03 3.33 12.32
N ALA A 85 17.36 2.17 12.38
CA ALA A 85 17.53 1.09 11.40
C ALA A 85 16.95 1.43 10.01
N ARG A 86 16.09 2.46 9.92
CA ARG A 86 15.40 2.88 8.71
C ARG A 86 15.71 4.34 8.35
N SER A 87 16.93 4.78 8.58
CA SER A 87 17.35 6.18 8.40
C SER A 87 17.23 6.68 6.95
N ASP A 88 17.30 5.78 5.98
CA ASP A 88 17.24 6.06 4.54
C ASP A 88 15.81 6.18 3.98
N THR A 89 14.78 5.94 4.78
CA THR A 89 13.36 6.04 4.41
C THR A 89 12.58 6.87 5.43
N TYR A 90 11.25 6.91 5.33
CA TYR A 90 10.37 7.65 6.23
C TYR A 90 10.25 6.97 7.59
N THR A 91 10.35 7.76 8.66
CA THR A 91 9.89 7.44 10.00
C THR A 91 9.33 8.71 10.66
N THR A 92 8.37 8.56 11.57
CA THR A 92 7.81 9.72 12.31
C THR A 92 8.90 10.50 13.06
N GLY A 93 9.88 9.79 13.65
CA GLY A 93 11.00 10.44 14.35
C GLY A 93 11.89 11.27 13.41
N LYS A 94 12.26 10.73 12.23
CA LYS A 94 13.02 11.46 11.21
C LYS A 94 12.25 12.69 10.72
N ALA A 95 10.95 12.55 10.46
CA ALA A 95 10.11 13.67 10.01
C ALA A 95 10.11 14.82 11.03
N ASN A 96 9.96 14.51 12.32
CA ASN A 96 10.00 15.52 13.38
C ASN A 96 11.38 16.20 13.49
N LEU A 97 12.47 15.43 13.37
CA LEU A 97 13.83 16.00 13.37
C LEU A 97 14.08 16.91 12.17
N LEU A 98 13.58 16.55 10.98
CA LEU A 98 13.67 17.37 9.77
C LEU A 98 12.79 18.63 9.85
N ALA A 99 11.65 18.56 10.53
CA ALA A 99 10.81 19.74 10.76
C ALA A 99 11.55 20.79 11.62
N LEU A 100 12.33 20.37 12.61
CA LEU A 100 13.17 21.26 13.43
C LEU A 100 14.27 21.98 12.62
N SER A 101 14.69 21.41 11.48
CA SER A 101 15.67 22.02 10.58
C SER A 101 15.05 22.74 9.38
N GLY A 102 13.73 23.01 9.40
CA GLY A 102 13.04 23.79 8.37
C GLY A 102 12.49 22.97 7.21
N ASN A 103 12.42 21.65 7.31
CA ASN A 103 11.77 20.78 6.32
C ASN A 103 10.53 20.08 6.90
N PRO A 104 9.38 20.78 6.97
CA PRO A 104 8.21 20.31 7.72
C PRO A 104 7.29 19.36 6.95
N CYS A 105 7.45 19.19 5.63
CA CYS A 105 6.45 18.48 4.80
C CYS A 105 6.42 16.96 4.99
N ALA A 106 7.25 16.43 5.90
CA ALA A 106 7.18 15.07 6.41
C ALA A 106 7.05 14.02 5.28
N MET A 107 5.94 13.30 5.22
CA MET A 107 5.76 12.16 4.33
C MET A 107 5.70 12.57 2.85
N ALA A 108 5.26 13.80 2.54
CA ALA A 108 5.17 14.28 1.17
C ALA A 108 6.53 14.30 0.43
N ASN A 109 7.64 14.40 1.17
CA ASN A 109 9.01 14.38 0.61
C ASN A 109 9.56 12.96 0.37
N ASP A 110 9.05 11.98 1.12
CA ASP A 110 9.50 10.59 1.07
C ASP A 110 8.60 9.71 0.20
N ILE A 111 7.36 10.14 -0.08
CA ILE A 111 6.52 9.51 -1.09
C ILE A 111 6.97 9.95 -2.47
N LEU A 112 7.25 8.95 -3.30
CA LEU A 112 7.57 9.09 -4.70
C LEU A 112 6.32 8.82 -5.53
N VAL A 113 6.07 9.64 -6.52
CA VAL A 113 4.92 9.56 -7.42
C VAL A 113 5.38 9.50 -8.86
N GLU A 114 4.57 8.85 -9.69
CA GLU A 114 4.70 8.81 -11.14
C GLU A 114 3.53 9.61 -11.75
N PRO A 115 3.71 10.92 -12.05
CA PRO A 115 2.60 11.76 -12.52
C PRO A 115 2.01 11.32 -13.87
N ASP A 116 2.86 10.82 -14.78
CA ASP A 116 2.46 10.17 -16.03
C ASP A 116 3.13 8.79 -16.12
N ALA A 117 2.33 7.73 -16.05
CA ALA A 117 2.80 6.36 -16.11
C ALA A 117 3.27 5.91 -17.51
N ASN A 118 3.04 6.74 -18.54
CA ASN A 118 3.38 6.43 -19.92
C ASN A 118 4.80 6.86 -20.30
N ASP A 119 5.34 7.89 -19.65
CA ASP A 119 6.66 8.48 -19.97
C ASP A 119 7.82 7.50 -19.71
N GLY A 120 7.63 6.57 -18.78
CA GLY A 120 8.63 5.58 -18.40
C GLY A 120 8.64 4.32 -19.27
N LEU A 121 7.66 4.13 -20.17
CA LEU A 121 7.49 2.87 -20.92
C LEU A 121 8.75 2.53 -21.71
N LEU A 122 9.31 1.35 -21.46
CA LEU A 122 10.52 0.92 -22.16
C LEU A 122 10.19 0.57 -23.61
N GLN A 123 11.11 0.91 -24.50
CA GLN A 123 11.03 0.53 -25.90
C GLN A 123 11.72 -0.82 -26.12
N PRO A 124 11.16 -1.70 -26.96
CA PRO A 124 11.81 -2.94 -27.33
C PRO A 124 13.11 -2.64 -28.12
N VAL A 125 14.14 -3.46 -27.91
CA VAL A 125 15.38 -3.35 -28.69
C VAL A 125 15.05 -3.54 -30.18
N PRO A 126 15.48 -2.63 -31.07
CA PRO A 126 15.19 -2.72 -32.50
C PRO A 126 15.74 -3.99 -33.15
N GLY A 127 15.09 -4.45 -34.21
CA GLY A 127 15.55 -5.59 -35.03
C GLY A 127 15.28 -6.98 -34.44
N GLN A 128 14.55 -7.06 -33.33
CA GLN A 128 14.07 -8.34 -32.79
C GLN A 128 12.89 -8.87 -33.61
N GLN A 129 12.79 -10.19 -33.73
CA GLN A 129 11.58 -10.84 -34.23
C GLN A 129 10.49 -10.79 -33.16
N ALA A 130 9.29 -10.37 -33.56
CA ALA A 130 8.09 -10.39 -32.73
C ALA A 130 6.97 -11.11 -33.51
N GLY A 131 6.16 -11.88 -32.78
CA GLY A 131 5.03 -12.62 -33.31
C GLY A 131 3.77 -11.78 -33.45
N LYS A 132 2.61 -12.45 -33.55
CA LYS A 132 1.30 -11.84 -33.83
C LYS A 132 0.87 -10.73 -32.86
N TYR A 133 1.31 -10.78 -31.60
CA TYR A 133 0.92 -9.82 -30.57
C TYR A 133 2.00 -8.77 -30.26
N GLY A 134 3.00 -8.66 -31.14
CA GLY A 134 4.06 -7.67 -31.01
C GLY A 134 5.07 -8.00 -29.89
N PRO A 135 5.91 -7.02 -29.49
CA PRO A 135 7.06 -7.24 -28.63
C PRO A 135 6.72 -7.75 -27.22
N LEU A 136 5.54 -7.43 -26.69
CA LEU A 136 5.08 -7.96 -25.41
C LEU A 136 4.79 -9.47 -25.48
N GLY A 137 4.26 -9.93 -26.61
CA GLY A 137 4.02 -11.35 -26.90
C GLY A 137 5.28 -12.17 -27.19
N GLY A 138 6.39 -11.52 -27.53
CA GLY A 138 7.60 -12.21 -27.99
C GLY A 138 7.37 -12.97 -29.30
N THR A 139 8.09 -14.08 -29.50
CA THR A 139 8.05 -14.84 -30.77
C THR A 139 6.89 -15.81 -30.86
N ASP A 140 6.60 -16.54 -29.77
CA ASP A 140 5.62 -17.64 -29.75
C ASP A 140 4.90 -17.71 -28.39
N PRO A 141 3.95 -16.80 -28.12
CA PRO A 141 3.17 -16.82 -26.88
C PRO A 141 2.13 -17.94 -26.92
N VAL A 142 2.07 -18.75 -25.86
CA VAL A 142 1.09 -19.83 -25.68
C VAL A 142 0.15 -19.49 -24.54
N GLY A 143 -1.16 -19.56 -24.74
CA GLY A 143 -2.18 -19.29 -23.71
C GLY A 143 -2.21 -17.85 -23.18
N PHE A 144 -1.39 -16.95 -23.73
CA PHE A 144 -1.45 -15.51 -23.45
C PHE A 144 -2.04 -14.79 -24.65
N ILE A 145 -3.12 -14.04 -24.42
CA ILE A 145 -3.83 -13.26 -25.44
C ILE A 145 -4.08 -11.80 -24.97
N PRO A 146 -4.28 -10.84 -25.89
CA PRO A 146 -4.48 -9.44 -25.53
C PRO A 146 -5.68 -9.15 -24.63
N ASP A 147 -6.80 -9.86 -24.83
CA ASP A 147 -8.03 -9.74 -24.03
C ASP A 147 -8.11 -10.78 -22.90
N GLY A 148 -7.00 -11.43 -22.55
CA GLY A 148 -6.92 -12.43 -21.47
C GLY A 148 -6.89 -11.80 -20.08
N VAL A 149 -7.75 -10.81 -19.85
CA VAL A 149 -7.87 -10.06 -18.59
C VAL A 149 -9.31 -10.13 -18.11
N GLU A 150 -9.51 -10.45 -16.83
CA GLU A 150 -10.84 -10.42 -16.23
C GLU A 150 -11.39 -8.98 -16.18
N THR A 151 -12.64 -8.80 -16.61
CA THR A 151 -13.26 -7.45 -16.72
C THR A 151 -13.93 -6.97 -15.43
N GLY A 152 -14.19 -7.86 -14.49
CA GLY A 152 -14.85 -7.56 -13.21
C GLY A 152 -14.03 -8.09 -12.04
N MET A 153 -12.84 -7.54 -11.84
CA MET A 153 -11.94 -7.95 -10.77
C MET A 153 -12.36 -7.32 -9.45
N THR A 154 -12.11 -8.06 -8.38
CA THR A 154 -12.27 -7.60 -7.00
C THR A 154 -11.12 -8.13 -6.17
N SER A 155 -10.63 -7.32 -5.23
CA SER A 155 -9.73 -7.83 -4.21
C SER A 155 -10.44 -8.78 -3.26
N LEU A 156 -9.66 -9.54 -2.49
CA LEU A 156 -10.17 -10.32 -1.37
C LEU A 156 -10.64 -9.38 -0.25
N PRO A 157 -11.70 -9.75 0.50
CA PRO A 157 -12.18 -8.93 1.60
C PRO A 157 -11.12 -8.79 2.69
N VAL A 158 -11.02 -7.60 3.24
CA VAL A 158 -10.21 -7.33 4.43
C VAL A 158 -11.05 -7.45 5.69
N ILE A 159 -10.43 -8.00 6.74
CA ILE A 159 -11.09 -8.19 8.04
C ILE A 159 -10.55 -7.17 9.05
N GLY A 160 -11.44 -6.27 9.48
CA GLY A 160 -11.21 -5.34 10.59
C GLY A 160 -11.65 -5.94 11.93
N LYS A 161 -10.94 -5.59 13.00
CA LYS A 161 -11.30 -6.01 14.37
C LYS A 161 -12.36 -5.05 14.93
N PRO A 162 -13.35 -5.55 15.69
CA PRO A 162 -14.27 -4.68 16.41
C PRO A 162 -13.55 -3.69 17.33
N GLY A 163 -14.10 -2.49 17.48
CA GLY A 163 -13.49 -1.40 18.26
C GLY A 163 -12.44 -0.59 17.50
N LEU A 164 -12.39 -0.74 16.17
CA LEU A 164 -11.60 0.16 15.32
C LEU A 164 -12.12 1.60 15.45
N VAL A 165 -11.22 2.53 15.73
CA VAL A 165 -11.56 3.95 15.77
C VAL A 165 -11.92 4.45 14.37
N ASN A 166 -12.88 5.37 14.28
CA ASN A 166 -13.33 5.97 13.02
C ASN A 166 -13.87 4.93 12.02
N SER A 167 -14.80 4.12 12.50
CA SER A 167 -15.60 3.17 11.73
C SER A 167 -17.01 3.22 12.28
N ASP A 168 -18.02 3.20 11.41
CA ASP A 168 -19.45 3.13 11.75
C ASP A 168 -19.93 1.68 11.95
N ALA A 169 -19.03 0.69 11.81
CA ALA A 169 -19.36 -0.71 11.91
C ALA A 169 -19.90 -1.11 13.29
N SER A 170 -20.80 -2.09 13.30
CA SER A 170 -21.34 -2.67 14.53
C SER A 170 -20.24 -3.25 15.42
N PRO A 171 -20.21 -2.93 16.72
CA PRO A 171 -19.24 -3.51 17.66
C PRO A 171 -19.50 -5.01 17.93
N ASN A 172 -20.64 -5.54 17.49
CA ASN A 172 -21.05 -6.92 17.74
C ASN A 172 -20.68 -7.88 16.59
N ALA A 173 -20.08 -7.40 15.51
CA ALA A 173 -19.74 -8.20 14.34
C ALA A 173 -18.34 -7.82 13.81
N PRO A 174 -17.64 -8.74 13.12
CA PRO A 174 -16.42 -8.39 12.41
C PRO A 174 -16.70 -7.41 11.26
N ILE A 175 -15.76 -6.52 10.99
CA ILE A 175 -15.79 -5.64 9.82
C ILE A 175 -15.25 -6.45 8.65
N MET A 176 -16.04 -6.65 7.60
CA MET A 176 -15.63 -7.36 6.39
C MET A 176 -15.93 -6.47 5.19
N GLU A 177 -14.87 -5.89 4.63
CA GLU A 177 -15.01 -4.89 3.58
C GLU A 177 -14.16 -5.26 2.37
N VAL A 178 -14.66 -4.91 1.20
CA VAL A 178 -13.92 -4.97 -0.06
C VAL A 178 -13.75 -3.55 -0.56
N SER A 179 -12.52 -3.15 -0.85
CA SER A 179 -12.21 -1.84 -1.40
C SER A 179 -11.08 -1.99 -2.40
N ASP A 180 -11.14 -1.25 -3.50
CA ASP A 180 -10.10 -1.27 -4.53
C ASP A 180 -9.77 0.16 -4.95
N ALA A 181 -8.55 0.37 -5.43
CA ALA A 181 -8.11 1.68 -5.90
C ALA A 181 -8.84 2.07 -7.21
N ALA A 182 -9.02 3.36 -7.44
CA ALA A 182 -9.72 3.85 -8.63
C ALA A 182 -9.14 3.30 -9.94
N GLY A 183 -9.99 2.63 -10.73
CA GLY A 183 -9.68 2.13 -12.06
C GLY A 183 -8.87 0.83 -12.10
N THR A 184 -8.67 0.13 -10.98
CA THR A 184 -7.88 -1.12 -10.94
C THR A 184 -8.70 -2.40 -11.03
N THR A 185 -10.03 -2.31 -10.99
CA THR A 185 -10.97 -3.45 -10.98
C THR A 185 -11.31 -3.99 -12.38
N GLY A 186 -10.63 -3.50 -13.42
CA GLY A 186 -10.85 -3.94 -14.79
C GLY A 186 -11.99 -3.22 -15.48
N GLY A 187 -12.43 -3.78 -16.61
CA GLY A 187 -13.49 -3.23 -17.44
C GLY A 187 -13.08 -3.24 -18.91
N VAL A 188 -13.92 -2.63 -19.74
CA VAL A 188 -13.69 -2.50 -21.19
C VAL A 188 -13.38 -1.04 -21.52
N GLY A 189 -12.26 -0.80 -22.18
CA GLY A 189 -11.80 0.49 -22.66
C GLY A 189 -11.67 0.54 -24.19
N PRO A 190 -11.07 1.61 -24.72
CA PRO A 190 -10.73 1.70 -26.14
C PRO A 190 -9.77 0.59 -26.56
N THR A 191 -9.89 0.11 -27.81
CA THR A 191 -8.97 -0.89 -28.37
C THR A 191 -7.54 -0.34 -28.45
N GLY A 192 -6.60 -1.05 -27.83
CA GLY A 192 -5.19 -0.70 -27.77
C GLY A 192 -4.36 -1.24 -28.94
N ILE A 193 -3.04 -0.99 -28.87
CA ILE A 193 -2.07 -1.27 -29.94
C ILE A 193 -1.98 -2.73 -30.39
N ASN A 194 -2.21 -3.70 -29.50
CA ASN A 194 -2.20 -5.13 -29.83
C ASN A 194 -3.61 -5.74 -29.92
N GLY A 195 -4.65 -4.91 -30.01
CA GLY A 195 -6.04 -5.33 -30.14
C GLY A 195 -6.79 -5.55 -28.82
N SER A 196 -6.12 -5.43 -27.67
CA SER A 196 -6.78 -5.53 -26.35
C SER A 196 -7.81 -4.42 -26.15
N SER A 197 -8.93 -4.76 -25.56
CA SER A 197 -10.01 -3.86 -25.13
C SER A 197 -10.06 -3.69 -23.60
N ALA A 198 -9.05 -4.18 -22.87
CA ALA A 198 -8.99 -4.05 -21.42
C ALA A 198 -8.90 -2.58 -20.98
N LEU A 199 -9.67 -2.20 -19.96
CA LEU A 199 -9.53 -0.89 -19.32
C LEU A 199 -8.22 -0.85 -18.52
N LEU A 200 -7.30 0.03 -18.93
CA LEU A 200 -6.00 0.17 -18.29
C LEU A 200 -6.06 1.07 -17.04
N PRO A 201 -5.36 0.68 -15.95
CA PRO A 201 -5.26 1.47 -14.72
C PRO A 201 -4.25 2.62 -14.87
N PHE A 202 -4.15 3.46 -13.84
CA PHE A 202 -3.06 4.43 -13.65
C PHE A 202 -2.89 5.48 -14.77
N GLY A 203 -3.91 5.67 -15.61
CA GLY A 203 -3.83 6.57 -16.77
C GLY A 203 -2.92 6.05 -17.89
N LEU A 204 -2.63 4.75 -17.92
CA LEU A 204 -1.91 4.14 -19.04
C LEU A 204 -2.73 4.28 -20.33
N ASP A 205 -2.05 4.70 -21.39
CA ASP A 205 -2.62 4.99 -22.70
C ASP A 205 -2.71 3.69 -23.52
N PRO A 206 -3.93 3.21 -23.86
CA PRO A 206 -4.11 2.00 -24.65
C PRO A 206 -3.45 2.07 -26.04
N ALA A 207 -3.31 3.28 -26.61
CA ALA A 207 -2.68 3.46 -27.91
C ALA A 207 -1.16 3.21 -27.88
N ARG A 208 -0.54 3.16 -26.69
CA ARG A 208 0.90 2.96 -26.49
C ARG A 208 1.22 1.72 -25.64
N THR A 209 0.23 1.16 -24.95
CA THR A 209 0.44 0.10 -23.96
C THR A 209 -0.26 -1.19 -24.40
N PRO A 210 0.47 -2.18 -24.92
CA PRO A 210 -0.10 -3.52 -25.15
C PRO A 210 -0.37 -4.23 -23.81
N VAL A 211 -1.27 -5.20 -23.85
CA VAL A 211 -1.58 -6.06 -22.69
C VAL A 211 -1.49 -7.52 -23.12
N MET A 212 -1.03 -8.40 -22.22
CA MET A 212 -1.14 -9.84 -22.40
C MET A 212 -1.66 -10.45 -21.10
N GLY A 213 -2.54 -11.44 -21.19
CA GLY A 213 -2.98 -12.20 -20.03
C GLY A 213 -3.48 -13.60 -20.38
N SER A 214 -3.60 -14.46 -19.35
CA SER A 214 -3.98 -15.87 -19.48
C SER A 214 -5.44 -16.16 -19.07
N TYR A 215 -6.21 -15.15 -18.68
CA TYR A 215 -7.59 -15.36 -18.24
C TYR A 215 -8.44 -16.01 -19.36
N GLY A 216 -9.12 -17.10 -19.01
CA GLY A 216 -9.99 -17.85 -19.92
C GLY A 216 -9.28 -18.93 -20.73
N GLU A 217 -7.95 -18.99 -20.73
CA GLU A 217 -7.15 -19.99 -21.46
C GLU A 217 -6.88 -21.26 -20.62
N ASN A 218 -7.86 -21.69 -19.82
CA ASN A 218 -7.74 -22.72 -18.77
C ASN A 218 -7.59 -24.17 -19.29
N SER A 219 -7.38 -24.37 -20.59
CA SER A 219 -7.18 -25.71 -21.19
C SER A 219 -5.72 -26.01 -21.53
N ILE A 220 -4.83 -25.02 -21.41
CA ILE A 220 -3.43 -25.12 -21.78
C ILE A 220 -2.57 -24.40 -20.75
N ALA A 221 -1.39 -24.95 -20.45
CA ALA A 221 -0.39 -24.25 -19.64
C ALA A 221 0.16 -23.06 -20.43
N ALA A 222 -0.17 -21.84 -19.99
CA ALA A 222 0.22 -20.62 -20.66
C ALA A 222 1.67 -20.26 -20.33
N HIS A 223 2.43 -19.84 -21.34
CA HIS A 223 3.81 -19.38 -21.16
C HIS A 223 4.17 -18.34 -22.21
N LEU A 224 4.96 -17.36 -21.79
CA LEU A 224 5.36 -16.24 -22.64
C LEU A 224 6.74 -15.73 -22.22
N LYS A 225 7.57 -15.42 -23.22
CA LYS A 225 8.79 -14.63 -23.04
C LYS A 225 8.74 -13.43 -23.97
N SER A 226 8.72 -12.23 -23.40
CA SER A 226 8.65 -11.02 -24.22
C SER A 226 9.94 -10.80 -25.02
N SER A 227 9.90 -9.89 -25.97
CA SER A 227 11.11 -9.29 -26.53
C SER A 227 11.92 -8.57 -25.43
N TRP A 228 13.20 -8.32 -25.70
CA TRP A 228 14.06 -7.49 -24.85
C TRP A 228 13.69 -6.02 -24.96
N TYR A 229 13.62 -5.34 -23.84
CA TYR A 229 13.39 -3.90 -23.69
C TYR A 229 14.68 -3.23 -23.21
N GLU A 230 15.00 -2.08 -23.79
CA GLU A 230 16.22 -1.34 -23.46
C GLU A 230 16.06 -0.55 -22.16
N LEU A 231 17.00 -0.71 -21.23
CA LEU A 231 17.03 0.07 -20.01
C LEU A 231 17.68 1.44 -20.29
N PRO A 232 17.16 2.52 -19.70
CA PRO A 232 17.87 3.78 -19.68
C PRO A 232 19.14 3.67 -18.82
N PRO A 233 20.09 4.63 -18.97
CA PRO A 233 21.22 4.73 -18.06
C PRO A 233 20.76 4.80 -16.59
N PRO A 234 21.49 4.17 -15.65
CA PRO A 234 21.16 4.25 -14.23
C PRO A 234 21.09 5.69 -13.73
N SER A 235 20.04 6.02 -12.97
CA SER A 235 19.85 7.33 -12.36
C SER A 235 19.22 7.20 -10.97
N PRO A 236 19.63 8.03 -9.97
CA PRO A 236 18.99 8.07 -8.65
C PRO A 236 17.48 8.37 -8.69
N ASP A 237 17.03 9.13 -9.69
CA ASP A 237 15.61 9.51 -9.86
C ASP A 237 14.78 8.41 -10.54
N ARG A 238 15.44 7.32 -10.96
CA ARG A 238 14.84 6.15 -11.64
C ARG A 238 15.26 4.84 -10.94
N PRO A 239 14.90 4.64 -9.66
CA PRO A 239 15.40 3.52 -8.84
C PRO A 239 14.65 2.20 -9.06
N LEU A 240 13.63 2.15 -9.93
CA LEU A 240 12.77 0.99 -10.15
C LEU A 240 12.61 0.67 -11.64
N VAL A 241 12.51 -0.62 -11.96
CA VAL A 241 11.73 -1.10 -13.09
C VAL A 241 10.37 -1.51 -12.54
N VAL A 242 9.28 -1.09 -13.18
CA VAL A 242 7.91 -1.35 -12.76
C VAL A 242 7.14 -2.01 -13.89
N MET A 243 6.24 -2.92 -13.54
CA MET A 243 5.28 -3.54 -14.46
C MET A 243 3.90 -3.49 -13.84
N SER A 244 2.90 -3.01 -14.58
CA SER A 244 1.51 -3.12 -14.14
C SER A 244 1.03 -4.53 -14.42
N ALA A 245 0.42 -5.18 -13.42
CA ALA A 245 -0.04 -6.54 -13.52
C ALA A 245 -1.37 -6.76 -12.77
N ALA A 246 -2.12 -7.76 -13.19
CA ALA A 246 -3.37 -8.20 -12.58
C ALA A 246 -3.37 -9.74 -12.45
N GLY A 247 -4.32 -10.27 -11.67
CA GLY A 247 -4.41 -11.70 -11.37
C GLY A 247 -3.59 -12.13 -10.15
N ALA A 248 -3.45 -13.45 -9.98
CA ALA A 248 -2.75 -14.09 -8.87
C ALA A 248 -1.28 -14.31 -9.25
N ILE A 249 -0.36 -13.64 -8.55
CA ILE A 249 1.07 -13.62 -8.91
C ILE A 249 1.91 -14.05 -7.73
N TRP A 250 2.82 -14.98 -7.98
CA TRP A 250 3.75 -15.48 -6.99
C TRP A 250 4.76 -14.40 -6.58
N SER A 251 4.88 -14.17 -5.27
CA SER A 251 5.86 -13.23 -4.69
C SER A 251 6.25 -13.62 -3.27
N HIS A 252 7.28 -12.99 -2.71
CA HIS A 252 7.69 -13.15 -1.31
C HIS A 252 7.53 -11.85 -0.52
N GLN A 253 7.27 -11.97 0.78
CA GLN A 253 7.29 -10.84 1.70
C GLN A 253 8.71 -10.34 1.97
N GLN A 254 8.85 -9.17 2.60
CA GLN A 254 10.14 -8.52 2.85
C GLN A 254 11.14 -9.40 3.62
N ASP A 255 10.67 -10.25 4.53
CA ASP A 255 11.49 -11.17 5.33
C ASP A 255 11.72 -12.53 4.65
N GLY A 256 11.33 -12.66 3.38
CA GLY A 256 11.41 -13.88 2.59
C GLY A 256 10.31 -14.90 2.93
N THR A 257 9.37 -14.56 3.81
CA THR A 257 8.25 -15.45 4.11
C THR A 257 7.26 -15.54 2.95
N PHE A 258 6.62 -16.69 2.86
CA PHE A 258 5.56 -16.98 1.90
C PHE A 258 4.28 -17.27 2.68
N ASN A 259 3.24 -16.44 2.50
CA ASN A 259 1.90 -16.74 3.00
C ASN A 259 1.02 -17.21 1.83
N PRO A 260 0.60 -18.47 1.77
CA PRO A 260 -0.25 -18.97 0.69
C PRO A 260 -1.52 -18.14 0.44
N GLU A 261 -2.09 -17.50 1.46
CA GLU A 261 -3.30 -16.67 1.32
C GLU A 261 -3.02 -15.33 0.60
N ILE A 262 -1.78 -14.83 0.65
CA ILE A 262 -1.39 -13.50 0.15
C ILE A 262 -0.45 -13.60 -1.05
N ASN A 263 0.35 -14.67 -1.14
CA ASN A 263 1.51 -14.80 -2.02
C ASN A 263 1.38 -15.92 -3.05
N TYR A 264 0.41 -16.83 -2.92
CA TYR A 264 0.19 -17.85 -3.92
C TYR A 264 -0.31 -17.23 -5.23
N GLY A 265 0.16 -17.77 -6.35
CA GLY A 265 -0.14 -17.28 -7.68
C GLY A 265 0.81 -17.85 -8.72
N GLN A 266 0.79 -17.26 -9.91
CA GLN A 266 1.53 -17.71 -11.08
C GLN A 266 2.86 -16.97 -11.26
N GLN A 267 3.80 -17.56 -12.01
CA GLN A 267 5.15 -16.99 -12.10
C GLN A 267 5.18 -15.83 -13.10
N LEU A 268 5.57 -14.66 -12.62
CA LEU A 268 5.86 -13.51 -13.47
C LEU A 268 7.19 -12.89 -13.04
N LYS A 269 8.24 -13.12 -13.84
CA LYS A 269 9.62 -12.74 -13.52
C LYS A 269 10.14 -11.70 -14.50
N LEU A 270 11.07 -10.88 -14.03
CA LEU A 270 11.87 -10.00 -14.86
C LEU A 270 13.24 -10.63 -15.08
N GLU A 271 13.60 -10.91 -16.33
CA GLU A 271 14.93 -11.39 -16.71
C GLU A 271 15.81 -10.22 -17.13
N TRP A 272 16.96 -10.07 -16.46
CA TRP A 272 17.98 -9.09 -16.81
C TRP A 272 18.86 -9.61 -17.95
N GLY A 273 19.42 -8.71 -18.75
CA GLY A 273 20.33 -9.06 -19.83
C GLY A 273 21.38 -8.00 -20.11
N THR A 274 22.48 -8.41 -20.73
CA THR A 274 23.49 -7.52 -21.29
C THR A 274 23.49 -7.65 -22.80
N ARG A 275 23.27 -6.52 -23.49
CA ARG A 275 23.43 -6.37 -24.93
C ARG A 275 24.83 -5.85 -25.25
N GLY A 276 25.58 -6.64 -26.02
CA GLY A 276 26.90 -6.28 -26.52
C GLY A 276 26.83 -5.27 -27.68
N SER A 277 27.99 -4.75 -28.09
CA SER A 277 28.11 -3.85 -29.25
C SER A 277 27.79 -4.54 -30.58
N ASP A 278 27.90 -5.87 -30.64
CA ASP A 278 27.48 -6.73 -31.74
C ASP A 278 25.95 -6.91 -31.83
N GLY A 279 25.20 -6.37 -30.87
CA GLY A 279 23.75 -6.48 -30.77
C GLY A 279 23.26 -7.79 -30.15
N ALA A 280 24.15 -8.73 -29.83
CA ALA A 280 23.78 -9.98 -29.17
C ALA A 280 23.39 -9.72 -27.70
N VAL A 281 22.31 -10.37 -27.25
CA VAL A 281 21.86 -10.26 -25.86
C VAL A 281 22.21 -11.54 -25.11
N LYS A 282 22.93 -11.38 -24.00
CA LYS A 282 23.19 -12.44 -23.03
C LYS A 282 22.23 -12.29 -21.84
N ALA A 283 21.38 -13.29 -21.63
CA ALA A 283 20.53 -13.36 -20.44
C ALA A 283 21.38 -13.53 -19.18
N LEU A 284 20.94 -12.90 -18.09
CA LEU A 284 21.56 -12.93 -16.77
C LEU A 284 20.60 -13.61 -15.78
N ARG A 285 20.37 -12.99 -14.61
CA ARG A 285 19.49 -13.50 -13.56
C ARG A 285 18.03 -13.13 -13.84
N GLN A 286 17.10 -13.95 -13.34
CA GLN A 286 15.67 -13.64 -13.25
C GLN A 286 15.31 -13.27 -11.82
N ASP A 287 14.56 -12.18 -11.66
CA ASP A 287 14.06 -11.71 -10.37
C ASP A 287 12.56 -11.88 -10.26
N GLU A 288 12.11 -12.24 -9.06
CA GLU A 288 10.71 -12.20 -8.67
C GLU A 288 10.29 -10.76 -8.32
N PRO A 289 8.99 -10.42 -8.47
CA PRO A 289 8.52 -9.09 -8.19
C PRO A 289 8.42 -8.85 -6.68
N ILE A 290 8.63 -7.59 -6.29
CA ILE A 290 8.07 -7.08 -5.04
C ILE A 290 6.62 -6.69 -5.32
N ASP A 291 5.68 -7.39 -4.68
CA ASP A 291 4.23 -7.18 -4.77
C ASP A 291 3.68 -6.85 -3.38
N ILE A 292 2.92 -5.75 -3.25
CA ILE A 292 2.26 -5.37 -1.99
C ILE A 292 0.76 -5.64 -2.01
N GLY A 293 0.22 -6.11 -3.14
CA GLY A 293 -1.21 -6.34 -3.31
C GLY A 293 -2.05 -5.06 -3.41
N PRO A 294 -3.38 -5.18 -3.25
CA PRO A 294 -4.11 -6.46 -3.08
C PRO A 294 -4.06 -7.33 -4.34
N GLN A 295 -4.13 -8.65 -4.18
CA GLN A 295 -4.13 -9.59 -5.31
C GLN A 295 -5.39 -9.44 -6.20
N ARG A 296 -5.36 -10.05 -7.39
CA ARG A 296 -6.39 -10.04 -8.44
C ARG A 296 -6.50 -8.73 -9.22
N VAL A 297 -6.68 -7.60 -8.55
CA VAL A 297 -6.80 -6.30 -9.23
C VAL A 297 -5.48 -5.81 -9.81
N TRP A 298 -5.55 -4.82 -10.70
CA TRP A 298 -4.37 -4.17 -11.25
C TRP A 298 -3.52 -3.52 -10.15
N ARG A 299 -2.22 -3.77 -10.20
CA ARG A 299 -1.22 -3.21 -9.28
C ARG A 299 0.15 -3.11 -9.94
N ASN A 300 1.09 -2.45 -9.26
CA ASN A 300 2.44 -2.25 -9.76
C ASN A 300 3.43 -3.19 -9.08
N LEU A 301 4.02 -4.08 -9.87
CA LEU A 301 5.12 -4.95 -9.47
C LEU A 301 6.44 -4.21 -9.60
N ARG A 302 7.32 -4.36 -8.59
CA ARG A 302 8.52 -3.53 -8.45
C ARG A 302 9.78 -4.37 -8.52
N PHE A 303 10.75 -3.91 -9.29
CA PHE A 303 12.09 -4.49 -9.41
C PHE A 303 13.13 -3.39 -9.20
N PRO A 304 13.76 -3.30 -8.02
CA PRO A 304 14.75 -2.27 -7.74
C PRO A 304 15.96 -2.34 -8.68
N THR A 305 16.34 -1.24 -9.31
CA THR A 305 17.50 -1.22 -10.23
C THR A 305 18.81 -1.46 -9.49
N LYS A 306 18.86 -1.16 -8.18
CA LYS A 306 20.01 -1.43 -7.30
C LYS A 306 20.34 -2.93 -7.18
N THR A 307 19.36 -3.81 -7.38
CA THR A 307 19.59 -5.28 -7.33
C THR A 307 19.91 -5.88 -8.69
N ALA A 308 19.91 -5.07 -9.76
CA ALA A 308 20.23 -5.53 -11.10
C ALA A 308 21.65 -6.11 -11.17
N PRO A 309 21.87 -7.21 -11.91
CA PRO A 309 23.21 -7.72 -12.16
C PRO A 309 24.12 -6.68 -12.82
N PRO A 310 25.44 -6.66 -12.51
CA PRO A 310 26.38 -5.74 -13.14
C PRO A 310 26.36 -5.85 -14.67
N GLY A 311 26.28 -4.71 -15.36
CA GLY A 311 26.25 -4.66 -16.82
C GLY A 311 24.88 -4.94 -17.46
N ALA A 312 23.81 -5.08 -16.66
CA ALA A 312 22.46 -5.18 -17.19
C ALA A 312 22.04 -3.87 -17.89
N ASN A 313 21.66 -3.96 -19.17
CA ASN A 313 21.20 -2.83 -19.98
C ASN A 313 19.93 -3.15 -20.78
N VAL A 314 19.42 -4.38 -20.67
CA VAL A 314 18.13 -4.79 -21.23
C VAL A 314 17.38 -5.67 -20.23
N VAL A 315 16.06 -5.71 -20.34
CA VAL A 315 15.17 -6.58 -19.54
C VAL A 315 14.12 -7.24 -20.41
N ARG A 316 13.60 -8.38 -20.01
CA ARG A 316 12.39 -8.97 -20.59
C ARG A 316 11.52 -9.63 -19.54
N ILE A 317 10.27 -9.85 -19.88
CA ILE A 317 9.30 -10.53 -19.02
C ILE A 317 9.33 -12.02 -19.34
N VAL A 318 9.30 -12.85 -18.30
CA VAL A 318 9.11 -14.30 -18.37
C VAL A 318 7.87 -14.64 -17.54
N ALA A 319 6.80 -15.04 -18.21
CA ALA A 319 5.52 -15.39 -17.60
C ALA A 319 5.22 -16.88 -17.81
N ASP A 320 4.79 -17.54 -16.75
CA ASP A 320 4.46 -18.96 -16.75
C ASP A 320 3.25 -19.20 -15.83
N ASP A 321 2.20 -19.76 -16.41
CA ASP A 321 0.94 -20.10 -15.75
C ASP A 321 0.57 -21.56 -16.13
N PRO A 322 1.09 -22.53 -15.38
CA PRO A 322 0.82 -23.95 -15.61
C PRO A 322 -0.48 -24.41 -14.94
N ASN A 323 -1.15 -23.53 -14.17
CA ASN A 323 -2.35 -23.89 -13.43
C ASN A 323 -3.59 -23.70 -14.33
N LEU A 324 -4.50 -24.67 -14.30
CA LEU A 324 -5.71 -24.66 -15.14
C LEU A 324 -6.96 -24.23 -14.36
N SER A 325 -6.80 -23.78 -13.11
CA SER A 325 -7.89 -23.26 -12.31
C SER A 325 -8.34 -21.90 -12.83
N SER A 326 -9.65 -21.65 -12.87
CA SER A 326 -10.21 -20.41 -13.41
C SER A 326 -9.85 -19.15 -12.62
N ASP A 327 -9.42 -19.29 -11.37
CA ASP A 327 -8.99 -18.20 -10.50
C ASP A 327 -7.46 -18.02 -10.48
N GLN A 328 -6.72 -18.87 -11.20
CA GLN A 328 -5.29 -18.80 -11.37
C GLN A 328 -4.98 -18.31 -12.77
N TRP A 329 -4.78 -17.01 -12.88
CA TRP A 329 -4.43 -16.32 -14.11
C TRP A 329 -3.57 -15.12 -13.78
N LEU A 330 -2.85 -14.60 -14.77
CA LEU A 330 -2.12 -13.34 -14.64
C LEU A 330 -2.24 -12.51 -15.92
N ALA A 331 -2.14 -11.19 -15.79
CA ALA A 331 -1.98 -10.28 -16.92
C ALA A 331 -0.94 -9.22 -16.60
N PHE A 332 -0.32 -8.66 -17.64
CA PHE A 332 0.74 -7.67 -17.49
C PHE A 332 0.85 -6.72 -18.68
N THR A 333 1.46 -5.57 -18.41
CA THR A 333 1.87 -4.57 -19.39
C THR A 333 3.39 -4.65 -19.64
N PRO A 334 3.95 -3.91 -20.61
CA PRO A 334 5.41 -3.79 -20.73
C PRO A 334 6.06 -3.21 -19.47
N PRO A 335 7.35 -3.51 -19.24
CA PRO A 335 8.08 -2.88 -18.16
C PRO A 335 8.32 -1.39 -18.47
N ARG A 336 8.38 -0.59 -17.43
CA ARG A 336 8.70 0.84 -17.49
C ARG A 336 9.68 1.22 -16.39
N VAL A 337 10.48 2.24 -16.64
CA VAL A 337 11.36 2.82 -15.62
C VAL A 337 10.83 4.21 -15.29
N PRO A 338 10.03 4.36 -14.22
CA PRO A 338 9.37 5.62 -13.91
C PRO A 338 10.38 6.73 -13.60
N THR A 339 10.06 7.95 -14.03
CA THR A 339 10.73 9.17 -13.56
C THR A 339 9.98 9.66 -12.34
N LEU A 340 10.53 9.42 -11.16
CA LEU A 340 9.82 9.67 -9.91
C LEU A 340 10.01 11.12 -9.44
N LYS A 341 8.92 11.73 -8.99
CA LYS A 341 8.91 13.02 -8.27
C LYS A 341 8.43 12.82 -6.85
N THR A 342 8.60 13.78 -5.96
CA THR A 342 8.00 13.68 -4.62
C THR A 342 6.50 13.98 -4.67
N ALA A 343 5.74 13.48 -3.70
CA ALA A 343 4.34 13.86 -3.54
C ALA A 343 4.19 15.37 -3.27
N GLN A 344 5.17 16.00 -2.60
CA GLN A 344 5.22 17.46 -2.45
C GLN A 344 5.32 18.18 -3.80
N ASP A 345 6.12 17.67 -4.75
CA ASP A 345 6.24 18.26 -6.10
C ASP A 345 4.94 18.13 -6.91
N LEU A 346 4.16 17.06 -6.69
CA LEU A 346 2.89 16.83 -7.38
C LEU A 346 1.75 17.63 -6.77
N LEU A 347 1.59 17.58 -5.45
CA LEU A 347 0.46 18.18 -4.75
C LEU A 347 0.67 19.66 -4.50
N GLY A 348 1.91 20.09 -4.26
CA GLY A 348 2.24 21.42 -3.77
C GLY A 348 1.63 21.68 -2.38
N SER A 349 1.46 22.96 -2.07
CA SER A 349 0.88 23.42 -0.79
C SER A 349 -0.43 24.21 -0.96
N ASP A 350 -0.83 24.52 -2.19
CA ASP A 350 -2.01 25.35 -2.48
C ASP A 350 -3.19 24.55 -3.07
N THR A 351 -2.89 23.44 -3.75
CA THR A 351 -3.89 22.57 -4.35
C THR A 351 -4.80 22.00 -3.26
N PRO A 352 -6.14 22.07 -3.40
CA PRO A 352 -7.05 21.49 -2.43
C PRO A 352 -6.97 19.96 -2.48
N VAL A 353 -6.65 19.34 -1.34
CA VAL A 353 -6.53 17.89 -1.19
C VAL A 353 -7.57 17.37 -0.20
N LEU A 354 -8.18 16.22 -0.50
CA LEU A 354 -8.91 15.43 0.49
C LEU A 354 -7.90 14.52 1.20
N LEU A 355 -7.48 14.90 2.41
CA LEU A 355 -6.63 14.06 3.26
C LEU A 355 -7.52 13.18 4.13
N ASP A 356 -7.46 11.87 3.96
CA ASP A 356 -8.16 10.94 4.85
C ASP A 356 -7.59 11.07 6.28
N MET A 357 -8.43 10.79 7.28
CA MET A 357 -8.14 11.12 8.67
C MET A 357 -6.82 10.50 9.19
N ALA A 358 -6.49 9.29 8.76
CA ALA A 358 -5.30 8.58 9.21
C ALA A 358 -3.98 9.17 8.68
N VAL A 359 -4.01 9.90 7.57
CA VAL A 359 -2.82 10.45 6.89
C VAL A 359 -2.68 11.96 7.07
N ALA A 360 -3.72 12.67 7.51
CA ALA A 360 -3.74 14.13 7.61
C ALA A 360 -2.54 14.71 8.39
N GLN A 361 -2.13 14.09 9.49
CA GLN A 361 -0.97 14.54 10.28
C GLN A 361 0.38 14.34 9.57
N ASN A 362 0.46 13.46 8.58
CA ASN A 362 1.70 13.10 7.88
C ASN A 362 1.98 14.01 6.67
N PHE A 363 0.98 14.80 6.25
CA PHE A 363 1.01 15.73 5.11
C PHE A 363 0.71 17.16 5.57
N PRO A 364 1.51 17.75 6.49
CA PRO A 364 1.18 19.03 7.12
C PRO A 364 1.33 20.25 6.18
N CYS A 365 1.97 20.08 5.02
CA CYS A 365 2.14 21.15 4.02
C CYS A 365 0.98 21.20 3.01
N GLN A 366 0.22 20.13 2.87
CA GLN A 366 -0.90 20.06 1.92
C GLN A 366 -2.10 20.79 2.51
N ARG A 367 -2.73 21.64 1.70
CA ARG A 367 -3.93 22.37 2.10
C ARG A 367 -5.18 21.50 1.87
N PRO A 368 -5.99 21.24 2.92
CA PRO A 368 -7.28 20.62 2.71
C PRO A 368 -8.21 21.54 1.90
N PHE A 369 -9.17 20.96 1.17
CA PHE A 369 -10.23 21.76 0.56
C PHE A 369 -11.01 22.52 1.66
N SER A 370 -11.55 23.68 1.30
CA SER A 370 -12.28 24.54 2.25
C SER A 370 -13.80 24.44 2.09
N GLU A 371 -14.51 24.68 3.17
CA GLU A 371 -15.96 24.83 3.19
C GLU A 371 -16.30 26.24 3.67
N HIS A 372 -16.99 27.02 2.84
CA HIS A 372 -17.33 28.41 3.12
C HIS A 372 -18.77 28.69 2.72
N LEU A 373 -19.54 29.32 3.62
CA LEU A 373 -20.98 29.60 3.42
C LEU A 373 -21.82 28.36 3.06
N GLY A 374 -21.45 27.19 3.57
CA GLY A 374 -22.15 25.92 3.29
C GLY A 374 -21.85 25.30 1.92
N VAL A 375 -20.83 25.79 1.21
CA VAL A 375 -20.38 25.25 -0.08
C VAL A 375 -18.92 24.80 0.03
N ALA A 376 -18.63 23.60 -0.46
CA ALA A 376 -17.28 23.02 -0.48
C ALA A 376 -16.53 23.36 -1.77
N GLU A 377 -15.24 23.63 -1.65
CA GLU A 377 -14.29 23.63 -2.76
C GLU A 377 -14.04 22.19 -3.23
N LEU A 378 -14.09 21.94 -4.55
CA LEU A 378 -13.82 20.60 -5.07
C LEU A 378 -12.32 20.25 -4.96
N PRO A 379 -11.94 19.18 -4.23
CA PRO A 379 -10.55 18.74 -4.16
C PRO A 379 -10.05 18.23 -5.53
N LYS A 380 -8.73 18.33 -5.75
CA LYS A 380 -8.07 17.82 -6.96
C LYS A 380 -7.37 16.49 -6.75
N PHE A 381 -7.07 16.15 -5.49
CA PHE A 381 -6.47 14.89 -5.11
C PHE A 381 -7.11 14.36 -3.84
N ARG A 382 -7.03 13.05 -3.64
CA ARG A 382 -7.26 12.37 -2.36
C ARG A 382 -5.99 11.64 -1.95
N VAL A 383 -5.62 11.73 -0.68
CA VAL A 383 -4.52 10.94 -0.10
C VAL A 383 -5.11 10.02 0.95
N MET A 384 -4.81 8.73 0.81
CA MET A 384 -5.41 7.65 1.58
C MET A 384 -4.36 6.86 2.37
N PRO A 385 -4.71 6.24 3.51
CA PRO A 385 -3.85 5.27 4.17
C PRO A 385 -3.77 3.95 3.37
N GLU A 386 -3.08 2.95 3.93
CA GLU A 386 -3.02 1.60 3.38
C GLU A 386 -4.40 0.95 3.16
N HIS A 387 -4.43 -0.10 2.33
CA HIS A 387 -5.64 -0.75 1.82
C HIS A 387 -6.65 -1.18 2.90
N LYS A 388 -6.19 -1.82 3.98
CA LYS A 388 -7.02 -2.29 5.08
C LYS A 388 -7.66 -1.12 5.86
N GLN A 389 -6.91 -0.06 6.13
CA GLN A 389 -7.42 1.13 6.83
C GLN A 389 -8.36 1.96 5.95
N VAL A 390 -8.16 1.99 4.63
CA VAL A 390 -9.14 2.60 3.71
C VAL A 390 -10.46 1.86 3.79
N ALA A 391 -10.44 0.55 3.59
CA ALA A 391 -11.65 -0.26 3.53
C ALA A 391 -12.44 -0.25 4.85
N THR A 392 -11.76 -0.46 5.98
CA THR A 392 -12.43 -0.66 7.28
C THR A 392 -12.67 0.62 8.08
N SER A 393 -12.17 1.76 7.63
CA SER A 393 -12.28 3.03 8.34
C SER A 393 -12.58 4.21 7.42
N SER A 394 -11.69 4.54 6.49
CA SER A 394 -11.85 5.80 5.74
C SER A 394 -13.10 5.80 4.87
N ASN A 395 -13.38 4.70 4.16
CA ASN A 395 -14.56 4.61 3.29
C ASN A 395 -15.88 4.57 4.07
N MET A 396 -15.85 3.97 5.25
CA MET A 396 -16.98 3.86 6.16
C MET A 396 -17.27 5.21 6.82
N TRP A 397 -16.26 5.82 7.47
CA TRP A 397 -16.42 7.05 8.24
C TRP A 397 -16.74 8.28 7.39
N MET A 398 -16.26 8.32 6.14
CA MET A 398 -16.43 9.44 5.24
C MET A 398 -17.56 9.22 4.22
N SER A 399 -18.40 8.19 4.46
CA SER A 399 -19.46 7.76 3.54
C SER A 399 -20.44 8.91 3.21
N ALA A 400 -21.08 8.81 2.04
CA ALA A 400 -22.13 9.76 1.67
C ALA A 400 -23.37 9.62 2.56
N GLU A 401 -23.66 8.40 3.04
CA GLU A 401 -24.82 8.08 3.88
C GLU A 401 -24.71 8.70 5.28
N ASP A 402 -23.48 8.83 5.80
CA ASP A 402 -23.18 9.45 7.10
C ASP A 402 -22.89 10.95 7.01
N GLY A 403 -22.99 11.54 5.81
CA GLY A 403 -22.80 12.96 5.58
C GLY A 403 -21.35 13.40 5.40
N GLY A 404 -20.44 12.46 5.13
CA GLY A 404 -19.03 12.76 4.86
C GLY A 404 -18.79 13.42 3.49
N PRO A 405 -17.52 13.78 3.19
CA PRO A 405 -17.15 14.45 1.94
C PRO A 405 -17.54 13.68 0.67
N PHE A 406 -17.75 12.36 0.77
CA PHE A 406 -18.17 11.55 -0.37
C PHE A 406 -19.53 11.95 -0.93
N MET A 407 -20.38 12.63 -0.15
CA MET A 407 -21.66 13.15 -0.62
C MET A 407 -21.54 13.96 -1.90
N PHE A 408 -20.48 14.80 -2.03
CA PHE A 408 -20.27 15.61 -3.23
C PHE A 408 -19.09 15.13 -4.09
N THR A 409 -18.06 14.51 -3.51
CA THR A 409 -16.93 14.06 -4.32
C THR A 409 -17.31 12.89 -5.23
N THR A 410 -18.11 11.94 -4.77
CA THR A 410 -18.53 10.78 -5.61
C THR A 410 -19.56 11.15 -6.67
N ALA A 411 -20.36 12.20 -6.43
CA ALA A 411 -21.36 12.67 -7.38
C ALA A 411 -20.77 13.58 -8.47
N LEU A 412 -19.72 14.35 -8.16
CA LEU A 412 -19.19 15.41 -9.04
C LEU A 412 -17.82 15.10 -9.64
N LEU A 413 -17.06 14.15 -9.09
CA LEU A 413 -15.68 13.87 -9.49
C LEU A 413 -15.54 12.41 -9.93
N ARG A 414 -14.73 12.21 -10.97
CA ARG A 414 -14.18 10.91 -11.36
C ARG A 414 -12.81 10.74 -10.72
N THR A 415 -12.49 9.50 -10.42
CA THR A 415 -11.28 9.12 -9.68
C THR A 415 -10.33 8.36 -10.58
N SER A 416 -9.04 8.62 -10.50
CA SER A 416 -7.99 7.79 -11.11
C SER A 416 -6.80 7.65 -10.18
N SER A 417 -6.21 6.46 -10.15
CA SER A 417 -5.07 6.17 -9.26
C SER A 417 -3.76 6.74 -9.81
N VAL A 418 -2.96 7.35 -8.95
CA VAL A 418 -1.57 7.75 -9.25
C VAL A 418 -0.63 6.68 -8.69
N PRO A 419 0.28 6.08 -9.49
CA PRO A 419 1.28 5.16 -8.96
C PRO A 419 2.20 5.87 -7.95
N THR A 420 2.30 5.30 -6.76
CA THR A 420 3.12 5.85 -5.68
C THR A 420 3.97 4.78 -4.99
N TYR A 421 5.10 5.22 -4.44
CA TYR A 421 6.10 4.36 -3.82
C TYR A 421 6.71 5.07 -2.61
N LEU A 422 6.98 4.35 -1.53
CA LEU A 422 7.74 4.90 -0.41
C LEU A 422 9.24 4.80 -0.71
N ARG A 423 9.95 5.94 -0.73
CA ARG A 423 11.39 6.00 -1.00
C ARG A 423 12.14 4.99 -0.13
N ASN A 424 12.92 4.12 -0.78
CA ASN A 424 13.77 3.10 -0.15
C ASN A 424 13.05 2.04 0.70
N ASP A 425 11.71 2.00 0.75
CA ASP A 425 10.95 0.90 1.33
C ASP A 425 9.90 0.37 0.35
N TRP A 426 10.39 -0.37 -0.64
CA TRP A 426 9.60 -0.88 -1.76
C TRP A 426 8.59 -1.98 -1.37
N PHE A 427 8.66 -2.49 -0.14
CA PHE A 427 7.72 -3.48 0.41
C PHE A 427 6.57 -2.84 1.19
N ARG A 428 6.57 -1.51 1.34
CA ARG A 428 5.55 -0.83 2.12
C ARG A 428 4.32 -0.50 1.29
N ASP A 429 3.16 -1.01 1.73
CA ASP A 429 1.91 -0.31 1.49
C ASP A 429 1.84 0.87 2.47
N TRP A 430 2.03 2.07 1.94
CA TRP A 430 1.91 3.31 2.71
C TRP A 430 0.51 3.91 2.61
N GLY A 431 -0.25 3.49 1.60
CA GLY A 431 -1.43 4.15 1.10
C GLY A 431 -1.32 4.53 -0.37
N SER A 432 -2.19 5.44 -0.80
CA SER A 432 -2.34 5.78 -2.21
C SER A 432 -2.74 7.24 -2.41
N ILE A 433 -2.54 7.72 -3.63
CA ILE A 433 -3.00 9.03 -4.09
C ILE A 433 -3.94 8.81 -5.27
N GLU A 434 -5.11 9.41 -5.21
CA GLU A 434 -6.05 9.49 -6.31
C GLU A 434 -6.11 10.91 -6.84
N LYS A 435 -6.21 11.05 -8.16
CA LYS A 435 -6.53 12.28 -8.84
C LYS A 435 -8.05 12.37 -9.01
N TYR A 436 -8.58 13.57 -8.79
CA TYR A 436 -9.98 13.89 -9.03
C TYR A 436 -10.16 14.78 -10.25
N GLU A 437 -11.07 14.37 -11.12
CA GLU A 437 -11.42 15.07 -12.34
C GLU A 437 -12.93 15.34 -12.37
N PRO A 438 -13.38 16.60 -12.53
CA PRO A 438 -14.80 16.91 -12.63
C PRO A 438 -15.50 16.10 -13.73
N VAL A 439 -16.67 15.52 -13.41
CA VAL A 439 -17.50 14.80 -14.38
C VAL A 439 -17.92 15.71 -15.53
N ILE A 440 -18.19 16.99 -15.23
CA ILE A 440 -18.51 18.05 -16.20
C ILE A 440 -17.37 19.07 -16.21
N ALA A 441 -16.95 19.46 -17.42
CA ALA A 441 -15.89 20.44 -17.59
C ALA A 441 -16.27 21.80 -16.97
N GLN A 442 -15.30 22.44 -16.31
CA GLN A 442 -15.53 23.67 -15.54
C GLN A 442 -16.00 24.87 -16.38
N ASN A 443 -15.68 24.88 -17.68
CA ASN A 443 -16.18 25.91 -18.61
C ASN A 443 -17.68 25.75 -18.93
N LEU A 444 -18.24 24.55 -18.78
CA LEU A 444 -19.67 24.28 -18.96
C LEU A 444 -20.45 24.43 -17.64
N ALA A 445 -19.80 24.11 -16.51
CA ALA A 445 -20.36 24.23 -15.17
C ALA A 445 -19.37 24.96 -14.23
N PRO A 446 -19.30 26.30 -14.30
CA PRO A 446 -18.41 27.08 -13.42
C PRO A 446 -18.94 27.15 -11.99
N ASN A 447 -18.08 27.57 -11.05
CA ASN A 447 -18.49 27.82 -9.67
C ASN A 447 -19.60 28.86 -9.59
N ALA A 448 -20.59 28.62 -8.73
CA ALA A 448 -21.68 29.56 -8.51
C ALA A 448 -21.19 30.86 -7.82
N GLN A 449 -21.79 32.00 -8.20
CA GLN A 449 -21.63 33.25 -7.46
C GLN A 449 -22.65 33.29 -6.32
N LEU A 450 -22.16 33.20 -5.09
CA LEU A 450 -23.02 33.22 -3.91
C LEU A 450 -23.44 34.65 -3.57
N THR A 451 -24.72 34.83 -3.22
CA THR A 451 -25.22 36.07 -2.62
C THR A 451 -25.37 35.85 -1.12
N GLU A 452 -24.67 36.66 -0.32
CA GLU A 452 -24.69 36.59 1.13
C GLU A 452 -25.59 37.69 1.72
N GLY A 453 -26.21 37.39 2.86
CA GLY A 453 -26.97 38.35 3.65
C GLY A 453 -27.06 37.93 5.10
N THR A 454 -27.46 38.86 5.96
CA THR A 454 -27.58 38.63 7.41
C THR A 454 -29.02 38.82 7.85
N VAL A 455 -29.50 37.97 8.75
CA VAL A 455 -30.81 38.08 9.39
C VAL A 455 -30.67 37.94 10.90
N VAL A 456 -31.51 38.64 11.66
CA VAL A 456 -31.59 38.48 13.12
C VAL A 456 -32.68 37.45 13.44
N VAL A 457 -32.32 36.45 14.25
CA VAL A 457 -33.24 35.40 14.71
C VAL A 457 -33.18 35.29 16.23
N ASN A 458 -34.26 34.84 16.86
CA ASN A 458 -34.26 34.51 18.29
C ASN A 458 -33.44 33.24 18.54
N GLY A 459 -32.82 33.09 19.72
CA GLY A 459 -31.95 31.95 20.07
C GLY A 459 -32.64 30.58 20.12
N TRP A 460 -33.97 30.52 20.13
CA TRP A 460 -34.78 29.29 20.08
C TRP A 460 -35.40 29.03 18.69
N THR A 461 -35.02 29.80 17.67
CA THR A 461 -35.56 29.63 16.32
C THR A 461 -34.99 28.36 15.69
N ARG A 462 -35.85 27.40 15.36
CA ARG A 462 -35.51 26.21 14.56
C ARG A 462 -36.44 26.10 13.36
N LYS A 463 -35.94 26.42 12.16
CA LYS A 463 -36.70 26.34 10.90
C LYS A 463 -36.56 24.95 10.26
N GLY A 464 -37.26 23.97 10.84
CA GLY A 464 -37.23 22.58 10.38
C GLY A 464 -35.95 21.83 10.76
N PRO A 465 -35.92 20.50 10.58
CA PRO A 465 -34.72 19.69 10.71
C PRO A 465 -33.79 19.82 9.50
N ILE A 466 -32.49 19.58 9.70
CA ILE A 466 -31.57 19.21 8.60
C ILE A 466 -31.97 17.82 8.11
N ARG A 467 -31.81 17.55 6.81
CA ARG A 467 -31.92 16.19 6.24
C ARG A 467 -30.66 15.40 6.59
N ALA A 468 -30.71 14.65 7.69
CA ALA A 468 -29.63 13.81 8.20
C ALA A 468 -30.02 12.33 8.20
N LEU A 469 -30.74 11.91 7.15
CA LEU A 469 -31.10 10.52 6.87
C LEU A 469 -30.81 10.27 5.38
N PRO A 470 -30.25 9.10 5.02
CA PRO A 470 -29.92 8.76 3.65
C PRO A 470 -31.12 8.81 2.70
#